data_AF-A0A6I2ZL50-F1
#
_entry.id   AF-A0A6I2ZL50-F1
#
_cell.length_a   1.000
_cell.length_b   1.000
_cell.length_c   1.000
_cell.angle_alpha   90.00
_cell.angle_beta   90.00
_cell.angle_gamma   90.00
#
_symmetry.space_group_name_H-M   'P 1'
#
loop_
_entity.id
_entity.type
_entity.pdbx_description
1 polymer ?
#
loop_
_entity_poly.entity_id
_entity_poly.type
_entity_poly.pdbx_seq_one_letter_code
_entity_poly.pdbx_strand_id
1 'polypeptide(L)' 'MSTEAVSPEELGFSAAMAELEQIVASLESDGLDVDELAEQVSRAAEIVDWCRSKLDATRFQVEKIVERLDGATAESADE' A
#
# COMPACT_ATOMS: atom_id res chain seq x y z
N MET A 1 -1.61 8.09 -25.83
CA MET A 1 -1.77 9.00 -24.68
C MET A 1 -0.66 8.64 -23.72
N SER A 2 0.22 9.59 -23.40
CA SER A 2 1.42 9.39 -22.61
C SER A 2 1.06 8.83 -21.23
N THR A 3 1.53 7.63 -20.91
CA THR A 3 1.47 7.06 -19.56
C THR A 3 2.58 7.71 -18.74
N GLU A 4 2.25 8.85 -18.14
CA GLU A 4 3.05 9.41 -17.06
C GLU A 4 3.01 8.41 -15.91
N ALA A 5 4.16 7.85 -15.53
CA ALA A 5 4.26 6.90 -14.43
C ALA A 5 3.98 7.63 -13.12
N VAL A 6 2.70 7.69 -12.74
CA VAL A 6 2.25 8.34 -11.51
C VAL A 6 2.71 7.53 -10.31
N SER A 7 3.21 8.19 -9.27
CA SER A 7 3.68 7.49 -8.07
C SER A 7 2.50 6.83 -7.34
N PRO A 8 2.68 5.67 -6.67
CA PRO A 8 1.59 5.02 -5.92
C PRO A 8 0.97 5.94 -4.85
N GLU A 9 1.75 6.91 -4.37
CA GLU A 9 1.32 7.93 -3.41
C GLU A 9 0.20 8.83 -3.95
N GLU A 10 0.33 9.23 -5.21
CA GLU A 10 -0.58 10.15 -5.89
C GLU A 10 -1.84 9.44 -6.40
N LEU A 11 -1.72 8.14 -6.71
CA LEU A 11 -2.84 7.27 -7.08
C LEU A 11 -3.76 6.97 -5.88
N GLY A 12 -3.17 6.84 -4.69
CA GLY A 12 -3.88 6.40 -3.50
C GLY A 12 -4.10 4.89 -3.47
N PHE A 13 -4.52 4.37 -2.30
CA PHE A 13 -4.41 2.94 -2.00
C PHE A 13 -5.24 2.06 -2.93
N SER A 14 -6.49 2.44 -3.20
CA SER A 14 -7.37 1.66 -4.07
C SER A 14 -6.86 1.60 -5.50
N ALA A 15 -6.31 2.69 -6.03
CA ALA A 15 -5.83 2.74 -7.41
C ALA A 15 -4.49 2.03 -7.55
N ALA A 16 -3.58 2.19 -6.58
CA ALA A 16 -2.32 1.44 -6.53
C ALA A 16 -2.57 -0.08 -6.47
N MET A 17 -3.57 -0.53 -5.69
CA MET A 17 -3.96 -1.94 -5.67
C MET A 17 -4.53 -2.43 -7.00
N ALA A 18 -5.37 -1.63 -7.66
CA ALA A 18 -5.91 -1.98 -8.98
C ALA A 18 -4.80 -2.09 -10.04
N GLU A 19 -3.80 -1.21 -9.99
CA GLU A 19 -2.61 -1.29 -10.86
C GLU A 19 -1.81 -2.56 -10.56
N LEU A 20 -1.60 -2.91 -9.29
CA LEU A 20 -0.91 -4.15 -8.91
C LEU A 20 -1.62 -5.39 -9.47
N GLU A 21 -2.96 -5.43 -9.41
CA GLU A 21 -3.75 -6.53 -9.99
C GLU A 21 -3.57 -6.61 -11.52
N GLN A 22 -3.50 -5.46 -12.21
CA GLN A 22 -3.23 -5.41 -13.65
C GLN A 22 -1.83 -5.92 -13.99
N ILE A 23 -0.83 -5.55 -13.19
CA ILE A 23 0.54 -6.03 -13.36
C ILE A 23 0.60 -7.55 -13.17
N VAL A 24 -0.02 -8.09 -12.13
CA VAL A 24 -0.07 -9.54 -11.90
C VAL A 24 -0.77 -10.25 -13.05
N ALA A 25 -1.92 -9.76 -13.51
CA ALA A 25 -2.62 -10.33 -14.65
C ALA A 25 -1.77 -10.28 -15.94
N SER A 26 -0.98 -9.22 -16.12
CA SER A 26 -0.02 -9.13 -17.22
C SER A 26 1.05 -10.22 -17.08
N LEU A 27 1.64 -10.38 -15.90
CA LEU A 27 2.70 -11.36 -15.61
C LEU A 27 2.26 -12.82 -15.83
N GLU A 28 0.96 -13.10 -15.69
CA GLU A 28 0.38 -14.42 -15.96
C GLU A 28 0.07 -14.65 -17.45
N SER A 29 0.29 -13.66 -18.31
CA SER A 29 0.04 -13.76 -19.75
C SER A 29 1.17 -14.48 -20.49
N ASP A 30 0.82 -15.48 -21.30
CA ASP A 30 1.73 -16.11 -22.26
C ASP A 30 2.14 -15.09 -23.35
N GLY A 31 3.34 -14.53 -23.24
CA GLY A 31 3.91 -13.64 -24.26
C GLY A 31 4.78 -12.50 -23.77
N LEU A 32 4.97 -12.35 -22.46
CA LEU A 32 5.91 -11.38 -21.90
C LEU A 32 7.35 -11.75 -22.18
N ASP A 33 8.12 -10.78 -22.70
CA ASP A 33 9.57 -10.91 -22.77
C ASP A 33 10.23 -10.71 -21.38
N VAL A 34 11.48 -11.14 -21.23
CA VAL A 34 12.23 -11.04 -19.97
C VAL A 34 12.44 -9.59 -19.54
N ASP A 35 12.60 -8.68 -20.50
CA ASP A 35 12.76 -7.25 -20.22
C ASP A 35 11.46 -6.66 -19.66
N GLU A 36 10.31 -6.98 -20.27
CA GLU A 36 9.00 -6.54 -19.79
C GLU A 36 8.66 -7.12 -18.41
N LEU A 37 9.04 -8.39 -18.18
CA LEU A 37 8.86 -9.03 -16.89
C LEU A 37 9.62 -8.29 -15.78
N ALA A 38 10.86 -7.87 -16.06
CA ALA A 38 11.68 -7.11 -15.12
C ALA A 38 11.06 -5.74 -14.80
N GLU A 39 10.55 -5.03 -15.81
CA GLU A 39 9.88 -3.74 -15.63
C GLU A 39 8.60 -3.87 -14.80
N GLN A 40 7.75 -4.84 -15.13
CA GLN A 40 6.50 -5.10 -14.44
C GLN A 40 6.74 -5.50 -12.97
N VAL A 41 7.73 -6.35 -12.70
CA VAL A 41 8.08 -6.74 -11.33
C VAL A 41 8.66 -5.55 -10.54
N SER A 42 9.50 -4.71 -11.17
CA SER A 42 10.01 -3.49 -10.52
C SER A 42 8.88 -2.58 -10.10
N ARG A 43 7.92 -2.35 -11.00
CA ARG A 43 6.76 -1.51 -10.73
C ARG A 43 5.86 -2.08 -9.63
N ALA A 44 5.61 -3.38 -9.64
CA ALA A 44 4.88 -4.06 -8.58
C ALA A 44 5.58 -3.90 -7.21
N ALA A 45 6.91 -3.99 -7.17
CA ALA A 45 7.68 -3.83 -5.95
C ALA A 45 7.52 -2.42 -5.36
N GLU A 46 7.55 -1.37 -6.18
CA GLU A 46 7.31 0.01 -5.74
C GLU A 46 5.93 0.19 -5.12
N ILE A 47 4.88 -0.34 -5.77
CA ILE A 47 3.51 -0.27 -5.27
C ILE A 47 3.38 -1.00 -3.93
N VAL A 48 3.95 -2.21 -3.84
CA VAL A 48 3.91 -3.03 -2.62
C VAL A 48 4.63 -2.36 -1.46
N ASP A 49 5.81 -1.79 -1.70
CA ASP A 49 6.59 -1.10 -0.67
C ASP A 49 5.80 0.08 -0.09
N TRP A 50 5.22 0.89 -0.96
CA TRP A 50 4.38 2.01 -0.55
C TRP A 50 3.13 1.56 0.21
N CYS A 51 2.43 0.53 -0.27
CA CYS A 51 1.24 -0.01 0.40
C CYS A 51 1.58 -0.49 1.81
N ARG A 52 2.73 -1.17 1.99
CA ARG A 52 3.21 -1.61 3.31
C ARG A 52 3.48 -0.43 4.23
N SER A 53 4.24 0.55 3.77
CA SER A 53 4.53 1.77 4.53
C SER A 53 3.25 2.47 5.01
N LYS A 54 2.23 2.54 4.15
CA LYS A 54 0.93 3.13 4.49
C LYS A 54 0.16 2.32 5.54
N LEU A 55 0.19 0.99 5.45
CA LEU A 55 -0.42 0.11 6.42
C LEU A 55 0.27 0.21 7.79
N ASP A 56 1.59 0.26 7.83
CA ASP A 56 2.36 0.46 9.06
C ASP A 56 2.05 1.81 9.71
N ALA A 57 2.02 2.89 8.93
CA ALA A 57 1.63 4.21 9.41
C ALA A 57 0.20 4.21 9.98
N THR A 58 -0.73 3.54 9.31
CA THR A 58 -2.12 3.41 9.77
C THR A 58 -2.20 2.59 11.06
N ARG A 59 -1.47 1.46 11.14
CA ARG A 59 -1.36 0.63 12.34
C ARG A 59 -0.87 1.45 13.53
N PHE A 60 0.17 2.24 13.35
CA PHE A 60 0.71 3.09 14.41
C PHE A 60 -0.28 4.16 14.89
N GLN A 61 -1.03 4.77 13.97
CA GLN A 61 -2.08 5.72 14.33
C GLN A 61 -3.21 5.06 15.12
N VAL A 62 -3.63 3.86 14.71
CA VAL A 62 -4.66 3.09 15.43
C VAL A 62 -4.18 2.73 16.84
N GLU A 63 -2.96 2.22 16.98
CA GLU A 63 -2.35 1.90 18.28
C GLU A 63 -2.37 3.12 19.22
N LYS A 64 -1.91 4.28 18.73
CA LYS A 64 -1.94 5.54 19.48
C LYS A 64 -3.35 6.00 19.88
N ILE A 65 -4.36 5.76 19.04
CA ILE A 65 -5.75 6.10 19.35
C ILE A 65 -6.28 5.18 20.45
N VAL A 66 -6.00 3.88 20.36
CA VAL A 66 -6.38 2.89 21.37
C VAL A 66 -5.72 3.21 22.71
N GLU A 67 -4.42 3.49 22.75
CA GLU A 67 -3.72 3.89 23.98
C GLU A 67 -4.34 5.14 24.64
N ARG A 68 -4.76 6.12 23.84
CA ARG A 68 -5.45 7.31 24.34
C ARG A 68 -6.83 7.00 24.90
N LEU A 69 -7.56 6.06 24.29
CA LEU A 69 -8.88 5.63 24.75
C LEU A 69 -8.75 4.84 26.06
N ASP A 70 -7.79 3.92 26.13
CA ASP A 70 -7.51 3.14 27.34
C ASP A 70 -7.04 4.05 28.49
N GLY A 71 -6.11 4.98 28.22
CA GLY A 71 -5.64 5.96 29.19
C GLY A 71 -6.76 6.88 29.71
N ALA A 72 -7.71 7.26 28.86
CA ALA A 72 -8.87 8.06 29.26
C ALA A 72 -9.88 7.31 30.14
N THR A 73 -9.83 5.97 30.19
CA THR A 73 -10.72 5.16 31.06
C THR A 73 -10.11 4.81 32.41
N ALA A 74 -8.79 4.96 32.59
CA ALA A 74 -8.10 4.64 33.84
C ALA A 74 -8.18 5.75 34.91
N GLU A 75 -8.55 6.98 34.56
CA GLU A 75 -8.64 8.12 35.49
C GLU A 75 -9.99 8.23 36.25
N SER A 76 -10.87 7.21 36.21
CA SER A 76 -12.19 7.25 36.86
C SER A 76 -12.41 6.22 37.98
N ALA A 77 -11.38 5.52 38.45
CA ALA A 77 -11.52 4.42 39.43
C ALA A 77 -10.60 4.53 40.66
N ASP A 78 -10.31 5.75 41.12
CA ASP A 78 -9.72 6.01 42.44
C ASP A 78 -10.71 6.87 43.26
N GLU A 79 -11.75 6.22 43.80
CA GLU A 79 -12.40 6.56 45.08
C GLU A 79 -13.02 5.31 45.71
#